data_AF-A0AA42RTM0-F1
#
_entry.id   AF-A0AA42RTM0-F1
#
_cell.length_a   1.000
_cell.length_b   1.000
_cell.length_c   1.000
_cell.angle_alpha   90.00
_cell.angle_beta   90.00
_cell.angle_gamma   90.00
#
_symmetry.space_group_name_H-M   'P 1'
#
loop_
_entity.id
_entity.type
_entity.pdbx_description
1 polymer ?
#
loop_
_entity_poly.entity_id
_entity_poly.type
_entity_poly.pdbx_seq_one_letter_code
_entity_poly.pdbx_strand_id
1 'polypeptide(L)'
;MIDEIDIATRHALYWARGEALGENGEVLADGSYIYQPTYFSQTFFSLFDKLAQLNDYCFHQLLAGEQRNAELLSQQAEALASADADAAELDYLDDEIRNWDDNLSVIARATALVLLCSFVEWALKQVTNDLYGDVYRKPQKGLSKIEFLLQDLTQRGLEFNLDSEWLATLADFRSIRNAFAHGDWRRVEESLEGISLGACFSVVSRVFERLEEAAWAGPWLQDRQLRSS
;
A
#
# COMPACT_ATOMS: atom_id res chain seq x y z
N MET A 1 -24.73 8.44 -4.37
CA MET A 1 -23.43 9.08 -4.10
C MET A 1 -22.64 8.08 -3.28
N ILE A 2 -21.54 7.56 -3.81
CA ILE A 2 -20.69 6.63 -3.07
C ILE A 2 -20.03 7.40 -1.93
N ASP A 3 -20.15 6.85 -0.74
CA ASP A 3 -19.58 7.40 0.48
C ASP A 3 -18.12 6.97 0.61
N GLU A 4 -17.23 7.89 0.97
CA GLU A 4 -15.83 7.60 1.28
C GLU A 4 -15.70 6.52 2.37
N ILE A 5 -16.66 6.48 3.30
CA ILE A 5 -16.73 5.48 4.37
C ILE A 5 -16.98 4.06 3.83
N ASP A 6 -17.80 3.91 2.79
CA ASP A 6 -18.06 2.60 2.18
C ASP A 6 -16.78 2.06 1.51
N ILE A 7 -16.08 2.92 0.76
CA ILE A 7 -14.79 2.57 0.15
C ILE A 7 -13.76 2.21 1.21
N ALA A 8 -13.71 3.00 2.29
CA ALA A 8 -12.79 2.74 3.39
C ALA A 8 -13.06 1.39 4.06
N THR A 9 -14.34 1.05 4.24
CA THR A 9 -14.76 -0.21 4.85
C THR A 9 -14.40 -1.40 3.94
N ARG A 10 -14.66 -1.30 2.62
CA ARG A 10 -14.41 -2.39 1.67
C ARG A 10 -12.93 -2.65 1.41
N HIS A 11 -12.13 -1.59 1.30
CA HIS A 11 -10.72 -1.72 0.93
C HIS A 11 -9.75 -1.61 2.11
N ALA A 12 -10.26 -1.27 3.30
CA ALA A 12 -9.47 -0.96 4.49
C ALA A 12 -8.40 0.12 4.24
N LEU A 13 -8.70 1.08 3.35
CA LEU A 13 -7.85 2.24 3.08
C LEU A 13 -8.64 3.51 3.36
N TYR A 14 -8.02 4.47 4.02
CA TYR A 14 -8.64 5.77 4.26
C TYR A 14 -7.59 6.87 4.21
N TRP A 15 -8.01 8.13 4.16
CA TRP A 15 -7.13 9.30 4.25
C TRP A 15 -6.08 9.12 5.35
N ALA A 16 -4.81 9.15 4.98
CA ALA A 16 -3.72 8.94 5.91
C ALA A 16 -3.78 9.97 7.04
N ARG A 17 -3.66 9.50 8.29
CA ARG A 17 -3.77 10.33 9.51
C ARG A 17 -5.16 10.97 9.71
N GLY A 18 -6.14 10.62 8.88
CA GLY A 18 -7.53 11.00 9.03
C GLY A 18 -8.32 9.95 9.82
N GLU A 19 -9.42 10.40 10.42
CA GLU A 19 -10.39 9.53 11.10
C GLU A 19 -11.79 10.04 10.77
N ALA A 20 -12.71 9.12 10.47
CA ALA A 20 -14.13 9.41 10.36
C ALA A 20 -14.85 8.84 11.58
N LEU A 21 -15.60 9.70 12.27
CA LEU A 21 -16.38 9.32 13.45
C LEU A 21 -17.88 9.38 13.14
N GLY A 22 -18.63 8.40 13.66
CA GLY A 22 -20.08 8.39 13.63
C GLY A 22 -20.70 9.29 14.70
N GLU A 23 -22.03 9.39 14.69
CA GLU A 23 -22.77 10.29 15.59
C GLU A 23 -22.56 9.96 17.08
N ASN A 24 -22.25 8.69 17.42
CA ASN A 24 -21.96 8.28 18.79
C ASN A 24 -20.47 8.23 19.12
N GLY A 25 -19.61 8.72 18.21
CA GLY A 25 -18.15 8.67 18.36
C GLY A 25 -17.52 7.32 18.03
N GLU A 26 -18.25 6.39 17.39
CA GLU A 26 -17.62 5.19 16.84
C GLU A 26 -16.73 5.51 15.64
N VAL A 27 -15.61 4.81 15.50
CA VAL A 27 -14.70 4.98 14.35
C VAL A 27 -15.27 4.25 13.14
N LEU A 28 -15.64 5.01 12.11
CA LEU A 28 -16.19 4.50 10.85
C LEU A 28 -15.08 4.22 9.82
N ALA A 29 -14.02 5.02 9.83
CA ALA A 29 -12.83 4.82 9.01
C ALA A 29 -11.60 5.40 9.72
N ASP A 30 -10.47 4.72 9.61
CA ASP A 30 -9.23 5.07 10.31
C ASP A 30 -8.03 4.98 9.38
N GLY A 31 -7.31 6.09 9.21
CA GLY A 31 -6.05 6.17 8.47
C GLY A 31 -4.81 6.29 9.37
N SER A 32 -4.96 6.13 10.68
CA SER A 32 -3.88 6.23 11.67
C SER A 32 -2.94 5.02 11.68
N TYR A 33 -3.28 3.94 10.95
CA TYR A 33 -2.40 2.78 10.75
C TYR A 33 -1.09 3.13 10.03
N ILE A 34 -1.04 4.26 9.32
CA ILE A 34 0.21 4.84 8.83
C ILE A 34 0.90 5.57 9.97
N TYR A 35 1.99 4.97 10.46
CA TYR A 35 2.74 5.44 11.60
C TYR A 35 3.33 6.83 11.35
N GLN A 36 3.45 7.60 12.43
CA GLN A 36 4.08 8.90 12.44
C GLN A 36 5.44 8.81 13.13
N PRO A 37 6.53 9.24 12.49
CA PRO A 37 7.87 9.16 13.07
C PRO A 37 7.95 9.84 14.44
N THR A 38 8.52 9.13 15.40
CA THR A 38 8.67 9.60 16.79
C THR A 38 9.97 10.38 16.97
N TYR A 39 11.00 10.03 16.21
CA TYR A 39 12.34 10.59 16.36
C TYR A 39 12.68 11.52 15.19
N PHE A 40 13.40 12.61 15.48
CA PHE A 40 13.81 13.54 14.43
C PHE A 40 14.84 12.88 13.50
N SER A 41 14.35 12.40 12.35
CA SER A 41 15.13 11.88 11.23
C SER A 41 14.51 12.30 9.89
N GLN A 42 15.24 13.07 9.10
CA GLN A 42 14.77 13.50 7.77
C GLN A 42 14.36 12.30 6.89
N THR A 43 15.08 11.17 7.02
CA THR A 43 14.80 9.95 6.27
C THR A 43 13.42 9.40 6.65
N PHE A 44 13.17 9.07 7.93
CA PHE A 44 11.88 8.49 8.32
C PHE A 44 10.70 9.44 8.12
N PHE A 45 10.86 10.75 8.38
CA PHE A 45 9.84 11.73 8.01
C PHE A 45 9.51 11.67 6.51
N SER A 46 10.53 11.63 5.64
CA SER A 46 10.32 11.50 4.21
C SER A 46 9.67 10.17 3.81
N LEU A 47 10.01 9.06 4.47
CA LEU A 47 9.40 7.75 4.21
C LEU A 47 7.91 7.76 4.55
N PHE A 48 7.55 8.20 5.76
CA PHE A 48 6.17 8.18 6.22
C PHE A 48 5.28 9.20 5.50
N ASP A 49 5.82 10.35 5.10
CA ASP A 49 5.09 11.28 4.22
C ASP A 49 4.82 10.67 2.84
N LYS A 50 5.78 9.94 2.26
CA LYS A 50 5.56 9.27 0.98
C LYS A 50 4.65 8.05 1.09
N LEU A 51 4.70 7.33 2.21
CA LEU A 51 3.77 6.23 2.47
C LEU A 51 2.34 6.74 2.60
N ALA A 52 2.14 7.86 3.32
CA ALA A 52 0.86 8.55 3.41
C ALA A 52 0.36 9.01 2.03
N GLN A 53 1.20 9.67 1.22
CA GLN A 53 0.83 10.06 -0.13
C GLN A 53 0.45 8.88 -1.03
N LEU A 54 1.19 7.76 -0.92
CA LEU A 54 0.88 6.55 -1.68
C LEU A 54 -0.46 5.95 -1.24
N ASN A 55 -0.72 5.91 0.06
CA ASN A 55 -1.98 5.46 0.62
C ASN A 55 -3.15 6.30 0.08
N ASP A 56 -3.04 7.62 0.16
CA ASP A 56 -4.09 8.55 -0.29
C ASP A 56 -4.32 8.44 -1.80
N TYR A 57 -3.24 8.29 -2.57
CA TYR A 57 -3.34 8.02 -4.00
C TYR A 57 -4.14 6.74 -4.31
N CYS A 58 -3.82 5.63 -3.62
CA CYS A 58 -4.52 4.36 -3.81
C CYS A 58 -5.99 4.47 -3.39
N PHE A 59 -6.27 5.12 -2.27
CA PHE A 59 -7.63 5.37 -1.81
C PHE A 59 -8.44 6.18 -2.83
N HIS A 60 -7.88 7.28 -3.33
CA HIS A 60 -8.51 8.10 -4.35
C HIS A 60 -8.73 7.39 -5.68
N GLN A 61 -7.78 6.54 -6.09
CA GLN A 61 -7.94 5.74 -7.30
C GLN A 61 -9.13 4.80 -7.19
N LEU A 62 -9.28 4.12 -6.05
CA LEU A 62 -10.41 3.23 -5.78
C LEU A 62 -11.72 4.02 -5.71
N LEU A 63 -11.74 5.12 -4.97
CA LEU A 63 -12.91 6.00 -4.86
C LEU A 63 -13.39 6.49 -6.23
N ALA A 64 -12.46 6.98 -7.07
CA ALA A 64 -12.79 7.48 -8.40
C ALA A 64 -13.29 6.37 -9.33
N GLY A 65 -12.67 5.18 -9.27
CA GLY A 65 -13.11 4.04 -10.06
C GLY A 65 -14.51 3.56 -9.67
N GLU A 66 -14.81 3.54 -8.37
CA GLU A 66 -16.12 3.17 -7.83
C GLU A 66 -17.18 4.19 -8.20
N GLN A 67 -16.88 5.49 -8.07
CA GLN A 67 -17.75 6.58 -8.55
C GLN A 67 -18.07 6.42 -10.02
N ARG A 68 -17.06 6.13 -10.85
CA ARG A 68 -17.26 5.90 -12.29
C ARG A 68 -18.15 4.69 -12.56
N ASN A 69 -17.96 3.58 -11.84
CA ASN A 69 -18.79 2.39 -12.00
C ASN A 69 -20.25 2.65 -11.60
N ALA A 70 -20.48 3.38 -10.52
CA ALA A 70 -21.83 3.77 -10.10
C ALA A 70 -22.52 4.71 -11.11
N GLU A 71 -21.78 5.61 -11.75
CA GLU A 71 -22.31 6.43 -12.85
C GLU A 71 -22.79 5.57 -14.01
N LEU A 72 -22.00 4.57 -14.41
CA LEU A 72 -22.35 3.64 -15.50
C LEU A 72 -23.59 2.82 -15.15
N LEU A 73 -23.68 2.30 -13.92
CA LEU A 73 -24.86 1.61 -13.43
C LEU A 73 -26.12 2.50 -13.42
N SER A 74 -25.97 3.79 -13.07
CA SER A 74 -27.07 4.75 -13.15
C SER A 74 -27.51 5.00 -14.60
N GLN A 75 -26.56 5.16 -15.52
CA GLN A 75 -26.83 5.34 -16.95
C GLN A 75 -27.55 4.13 -17.54
N GLN A 76 -27.13 2.91 -17.17
CA GLN A 76 -27.78 1.67 -17.59
C GLN A 76 -29.22 1.60 -17.07
N ALA A 77 -29.46 1.94 -15.80
CA ALA A 77 -30.80 1.96 -15.23
C ALA A 77 -31.72 2.99 -15.92
N GLU A 78 -31.19 4.18 -16.24
CA GLU A 78 -31.91 5.21 -16.99
C GLU A 78 -32.22 4.77 -18.42
N ALA A 79 -31.27 4.15 -19.12
CA ALA A 79 -31.48 3.59 -20.45
C ALA A 79 -32.56 2.51 -20.42
N LEU A 80 -32.51 1.55 -19.49
CA LEU A 80 -33.52 0.50 -19.36
C LEU A 80 -34.93 1.04 -19.04
N ALA A 81 -35.03 2.20 -18.39
CA ALA A 81 -36.30 2.86 -18.11
C ALA A 81 -36.84 3.68 -19.30
N SER A 82 -36.00 3.97 -20.30
CA SER A 82 -36.37 4.70 -21.50
C SER A 82 -37.05 3.78 -22.52
N ALA A 83 -38.17 4.23 -23.09
CA ALA A 83 -38.85 3.51 -24.17
C ALA A 83 -38.07 3.54 -25.50
N ASP A 84 -37.12 4.48 -25.64
CA ASP A 84 -36.34 4.71 -26.85
C ASP A 84 -34.90 4.18 -26.75
N ALA A 85 -34.59 3.37 -25.73
CA ALA A 85 -33.25 2.85 -25.52
C ALA A 85 -32.78 2.00 -26.71
N ASP A 86 -31.62 2.34 -27.25
CA ASP A 86 -30.99 1.58 -28.32
C ASP A 86 -30.31 0.33 -27.74
N ALA A 87 -30.47 -0.81 -28.40
CA ALA A 87 -29.79 -2.05 -28.00
C ALA A 87 -28.25 -1.87 -28.00
N ALA A 88 -27.72 -1.09 -28.94
CA ALA A 88 -26.29 -0.80 -29.00
C ALA A 88 -25.79 0.03 -27.80
N GLU A 89 -26.63 0.90 -27.24
CA GLU A 89 -26.31 1.68 -26.05
C GLU A 89 -26.24 0.79 -24.81
N LEU A 90 -27.19 -0.13 -24.66
CA LEU A 90 -27.20 -1.11 -23.57
C LEU A 90 -26.00 -2.06 -23.63
N ASP A 91 -25.70 -2.60 -24.83
CA ASP A 91 -24.53 -3.48 -25.02
C ASP A 91 -23.22 -2.77 -24.64
N TYR A 92 -23.08 -1.50 -25.02
CA TYR A 92 -21.92 -0.69 -24.66
C TYR A 92 -21.81 -0.49 -23.14
N LEU A 93 -22.91 -0.17 -22.46
CA LEU A 93 -22.92 0.03 -21.01
C LEU A 93 -22.59 -1.26 -20.27
N ASP A 94 -23.13 -2.40 -20.70
CA ASP A 94 -22.85 -3.71 -20.12
C ASP A 94 -21.36 -4.07 -20.21
N ASP A 95 -20.73 -3.82 -21.36
CA ASP A 95 -19.30 -4.05 -21.55
C ASP A 95 -18.45 -3.10 -20.71
N GLU A 96 -18.80 -1.81 -20.65
CA GLU A 96 -18.08 -0.84 -19.82
C GLU A 96 -18.19 -1.17 -18.32
N ILE A 97 -19.38 -1.50 -17.82
CA ILE A 97 -19.58 -1.91 -16.41
C ILE A 97 -18.69 -3.10 -16.08
N ARG A 98 -18.68 -4.13 -16.93
CA ARG A 98 -17.82 -5.31 -16.74
C ARG A 98 -16.34 -4.93 -16.70
N ASN A 99 -15.89 -4.08 -17.62
CA ASN A 99 -14.50 -3.63 -17.65
C ASN A 99 -14.11 -2.86 -16.38
N TRP A 100 -15.02 -2.05 -15.83
CA TRP A 100 -14.79 -1.31 -14.60
C TRP A 100 -14.83 -2.19 -13.35
N ASP A 101 -15.71 -3.18 -13.29
CA ASP A 101 -15.74 -4.20 -12.23
C ASP A 101 -14.41 -4.98 -12.20
N ASP A 102 -13.91 -5.44 -13.36
CA ASP A 102 -12.62 -6.12 -13.47
C ASP A 102 -11.45 -5.20 -13.08
N ASN A 103 -11.50 -3.93 -13.50
CA ASN A 103 -10.50 -2.94 -13.13
C ASN A 103 -10.46 -2.72 -11.60
N LEU A 104 -11.61 -2.59 -10.94
CA LEU A 104 -11.70 -2.37 -9.50
C LEU A 104 -11.28 -3.61 -8.69
N SER A 105 -11.75 -4.78 -9.10
CA SER A 105 -11.51 -6.04 -8.39
C SER A 105 -10.08 -6.55 -8.54
N VAL A 106 -9.43 -6.28 -9.68
CA VAL A 106 -8.09 -6.80 -9.99
C VAL A 106 -7.06 -5.69 -10.17
N ILE A 107 -7.23 -4.85 -11.19
CA ILE A 107 -6.16 -3.94 -11.65
C ILE A 107 -5.82 -2.87 -10.62
N ALA A 108 -6.81 -2.20 -10.04
CA ALA A 108 -6.62 -1.15 -9.05
C ALA A 108 -5.95 -1.70 -7.79
N ARG A 109 -6.43 -2.84 -7.28
CA ARG A 109 -5.87 -3.50 -6.09
C ARG A 109 -4.45 -4.00 -6.33
N ALA A 110 -4.20 -4.67 -7.46
CA ALA A 110 -2.85 -5.12 -7.81
C ALA A 110 -1.89 -3.94 -7.99
N THR A 111 -2.34 -2.84 -8.61
CA THR A 111 -1.54 -1.63 -8.80
C THR A 111 -1.11 -1.04 -7.46
N ALA A 112 -2.02 -0.94 -6.49
CA ALA A 112 -1.69 -0.48 -5.14
C ALA A 112 -0.57 -1.33 -4.50
N LEU A 113 -0.64 -2.66 -4.63
CA LEU A 113 0.36 -3.58 -4.10
C LEU A 113 1.71 -3.51 -4.84
N VAL A 114 1.69 -3.30 -6.17
CA VAL A 114 2.89 -3.09 -6.98
C VAL A 114 3.61 -1.81 -6.56
N LEU A 115 2.85 -0.72 -6.37
CA LEU A 115 3.39 0.56 -5.90
C LEU A 115 3.93 0.44 -4.48
N LEU A 116 3.22 -0.24 -3.59
CA LEU A 116 3.65 -0.47 -2.21
C LEU A 116 4.94 -1.32 -2.17
N CYS A 117 5.05 -2.36 -2.99
CA CYS A 117 6.29 -3.14 -3.13
C CYS A 117 7.46 -2.28 -3.61
N SER A 118 7.21 -1.38 -4.56
CA SER A 118 8.22 -0.45 -5.08
C SER A 118 8.65 0.56 -4.03
N PHE A 119 7.69 1.05 -3.24
CA PHE A 119 7.94 1.92 -2.09
C PHE A 119 8.84 1.24 -1.05
N VAL A 120 8.53 0.01 -0.64
CA VAL A 120 9.35 -0.72 0.36
C VAL A 120 10.79 -0.86 -0.11
N GLU A 121 11.01 -1.26 -1.37
CA GLU A 121 12.36 -1.35 -1.94
C GLU A 121 13.08 -0.01 -1.96
N TRP A 122 12.40 1.07 -2.32
CA TRP A 122 12.97 2.41 -2.32
C TRP A 122 13.31 2.87 -0.90
N ALA A 123 12.39 2.69 0.04
CA ALA A 123 12.49 3.14 1.42
C ALA A 123 13.62 2.41 2.17
N LEU A 124 13.73 1.08 2.02
CA LEU A 124 14.84 0.30 2.59
C LEU A 124 16.20 0.78 2.09
N LYS A 125 16.30 1.16 0.81
CA LYS A 125 17.55 1.74 0.28
C LYS A 125 17.86 3.11 0.89
N GLN A 126 16.85 3.95 1.12
CA GLN A 126 17.06 5.23 1.79
C GLN A 126 17.58 5.02 3.22
N VAL A 127 16.93 4.14 3.99
CA VAL A 127 17.39 3.78 5.35
C VAL A 127 18.83 3.27 5.33
N THR A 128 19.14 2.32 4.43
CA THR A 128 20.48 1.74 4.33
C THR A 128 21.52 2.82 4.00
N ASN A 129 21.23 3.68 3.03
CA ASN A 129 22.13 4.74 2.61
C ASN A 129 22.34 5.80 3.70
N ASP A 130 21.29 6.16 4.44
CA ASP A 130 21.37 7.15 5.51
C ASP A 130 22.15 6.63 6.72
N LEU A 131 21.99 5.35 7.08
CA LEU A 131 22.69 4.74 8.20
C LEU A 131 24.16 4.41 7.89
N TYR A 132 24.45 3.97 6.67
CA TYR A 132 25.76 3.37 6.35
C TYR A 132 26.50 4.03 5.18
N GLY A 133 25.90 5.04 4.53
CA GLY A 133 26.53 5.81 3.45
C GLY A 133 26.57 5.12 2.08
N ASP A 134 26.15 3.86 1.98
CA ASP A 134 26.04 3.14 0.72
C ASP A 134 24.93 2.08 0.74
N VAL A 135 24.57 1.57 -0.44
CA VAL A 135 23.61 0.48 -0.61
C VAL A 135 24.30 -0.65 -1.33
N TYR A 136 24.32 -1.85 -0.74
CA TYR A 136 24.92 -3.02 -1.38
C TYR A 136 24.15 -3.37 -2.67
N ARG A 137 24.89 -3.54 -3.77
CA ARG A 137 24.30 -3.51 -5.12
C ARG A 137 23.79 -4.85 -5.64
N LYS A 138 24.09 -5.98 -5.00
CA LYS A 138 23.74 -7.30 -5.53
C LYS A 138 23.11 -8.22 -4.48
N PRO A 139 21.87 -8.69 -4.71
CA PRO A 139 21.30 -9.77 -3.93
C PRO A 139 22.14 -11.04 -4.05
N GLN A 140 22.24 -11.80 -2.97
CA GLN A 140 22.67 -13.19 -3.07
C GLN A 140 21.64 -14.00 -3.87
N LYS A 141 22.08 -15.08 -4.54
CA LYS A 141 21.17 -15.94 -5.30
C LYS A 141 20.07 -16.48 -4.37
N GLY A 142 18.81 -16.33 -4.79
CA GLY A 142 17.63 -16.89 -4.09
C GLY A 142 16.89 -15.93 -3.16
N LEU A 143 17.44 -14.75 -2.87
CA LEU A 143 16.76 -13.74 -2.05
C LEU A 143 16.03 -12.70 -2.92
N SER A 144 14.85 -12.28 -2.48
CA SER A 144 14.26 -11.06 -3.00
C SER A 144 15.09 -9.85 -2.63
N LYS A 145 14.86 -8.75 -3.33
CA LYS A 145 15.49 -7.48 -3.03
C LYS A 145 15.09 -6.91 -1.67
N ILE A 146 13.85 -7.12 -1.23
CA ILE A 146 13.39 -6.70 0.10
C ILE A 146 14.08 -7.52 1.18
N GLU A 147 14.05 -8.86 1.08
CA GLU A 147 14.73 -9.76 2.03
C GLU A 147 16.24 -9.47 2.07
N PHE A 148 16.85 -9.24 0.91
CA PHE A 148 18.25 -8.89 0.82
C PHE A 148 18.58 -7.58 1.56
N LEU A 149 17.79 -6.52 1.36
CA LEU A 149 18.01 -5.24 2.03
C LEU A 149 17.79 -5.33 3.55
N LEU A 150 16.77 -6.07 3.99
CA LEU A 150 16.54 -6.32 5.42
C LEU A 150 17.72 -7.09 6.04
N GLN A 151 18.22 -8.13 5.36
CA GLN A 151 19.38 -8.88 5.82
C GLN A 151 20.66 -8.04 5.83
N ASP A 152 20.88 -7.17 4.84
CA ASP A 152 22.04 -6.25 4.79
C ASP A 152 22.04 -5.30 5.99
N LEU A 153 20.88 -4.73 6.35
CA LEU A 153 20.74 -3.90 7.55
C LEU A 153 21.14 -4.67 8.83
N THR A 154 20.64 -5.90 9.00
CA THR A 154 20.99 -6.74 10.16
C THR A 154 22.47 -7.12 10.19
N GLN A 155 23.05 -7.49 9.04
CA GLN A 155 24.47 -7.86 8.92
C GLN A 155 25.41 -6.69 9.24
N ARG A 156 24.96 -5.45 9.01
CA ARG A 156 25.67 -4.21 9.35
C ARG A 156 25.42 -3.76 10.79
N GLY A 157 24.76 -4.58 11.60
CA GLY A 157 24.58 -4.36 13.03
C GLY A 157 23.33 -3.57 13.41
N LEU A 158 22.35 -3.40 12.51
CA LEU A 158 21.04 -2.90 12.90
C LEU A 158 20.24 -4.03 13.56
N GLU A 159 20.06 -3.94 14.87
CA GLU A 159 19.31 -4.95 15.63
C GLU A 159 17.81 -4.64 15.61
N PHE A 160 17.05 -5.43 14.86
CA PHE A 160 15.59 -5.38 14.83
C PHE A 160 15.02 -6.79 14.63
N ASN A 161 13.78 -6.99 15.05
CA ASN A 161 13.04 -8.23 14.78
C ASN A 161 11.72 -7.88 14.08
N LEU A 162 11.39 -8.66 13.04
CA LEU A 162 10.13 -8.52 12.33
C LEU A 162 9.32 -9.79 12.57
N ASP A 163 8.03 -9.61 12.86
CA ASP A 163 7.14 -10.75 13.06
C ASP A 163 7.05 -11.59 11.78
N SER A 164 7.04 -12.91 11.94
CA SER A 164 6.98 -13.84 10.80
C SER A 164 5.74 -13.62 9.92
N GLU A 165 4.63 -13.18 10.52
CA GLU A 165 3.41 -12.81 9.80
C GLU A 165 3.62 -11.57 8.92
N TRP A 166 4.41 -10.60 9.35
CA TRP A 166 4.72 -9.41 8.56
C TRP A 166 5.58 -9.78 7.35
N LEU A 167 6.57 -10.66 7.56
CA LEU A 167 7.40 -11.20 6.48
C LEU A 167 6.57 -12.00 5.47
N ALA A 168 5.59 -12.78 5.94
CA ALA A 168 4.65 -13.49 5.07
C ALA A 168 3.85 -12.50 4.20
N THR A 169 3.25 -11.47 4.80
CA THR A 169 2.53 -10.42 4.05
C THR A 169 3.42 -9.71 3.01
N LEU A 170 4.68 -9.39 3.35
CA LEU A 170 5.66 -8.83 2.39
C LEU A 170 5.91 -9.79 1.22
N ALA A 171 5.97 -11.10 1.49
CA ALA A 171 6.15 -12.12 0.46
C ALA A 171 4.92 -12.23 -0.45
N ASP A 172 3.72 -12.10 0.10
CA ASP A 172 2.44 -12.22 -0.62
C ASP A 172 2.28 -11.10 -1.65
N PHE A 173 2.41 -9.83 -1.26
CA PHE A 173 2.26 -8.76 -2.25
C PHE A 173 3.43 -8.71 -3.25
N ARG A 174 4.61 -9.22 -2.90
CA ARG A 174 5.69 -9.44 -3.88
C ARG A 174 5.30 -10.51 -4.90
N SER A 175 4.67 -11.61 -4.46
CA SER A 175 4.16 -12.66 -5.35
C SER A 175 3.17 -12.06 -6.34
N ILE A 176 2.25 -11.22 -5.87
CA ILE A 176 1.28 -10.48 -6.70
C ILE A 176 2.00 -9.57 -7.70
N ARG A 177 2.96 -8.75 -7.26
CA ARG A 177 3.73 -7.88 -8.16
C ARG A 177 4.45 -8.65 -9.26
N ASN A 178 5.01 -9.82 -8.94
CA ASN A 178 5.69 -10.64 -9.94
C ASN A 178 4.71 -11.25 -10.93
N ALA A 179 3.57 -11.78 -10.46
CA ALA A 179 2.52 -12.30 -11.32
C ALA A 179 1.98 -11.21 -12.26
N PHE A 180 1.71 -10.01 -11.72
CA PHE A 180 1.29 -8.83 -12.48
C PHE A 180 2.32 -8.46 -13.56
N ALA A 181 3.60 -8.37 -13.23
CA ALA A 181 4.66 -8.02 -14.17
C ALA A 181 4.83 -9.06 -15.30
N HIS A 182 4.44 -10.31 -15.07
CA HIS A 182 4.48 -11.39 -16.06
C HIS A 182 3.15 -11.59 -16.81
N GLY A 183 2.10 -10.83 -16.48
CA GLY A 183 0.77 -10.97 -17.08
C GLY A 183 0.03 -12.25 -16.66
N ASP A 184 0.38 -12.83 -15.51
CA ASP A 184 -0.31 -13.99 -14.94
C ASP A 184 -1.55 -13.55 -14.15
N TRP A 185 -2.57 -13.08 -14.87
CA TRP A 185 -3.78 -12.45 -14.31
C TRP A 185 -4.57 -13.36 -13.38
N ARG A 186 -4.70 -14.64 -13.75
CA ARG A 186 -5.37 -15.64 -12.91
C ARG A 186 -4.72 -15.75 -11.54
N ARG A 187 -3.38 -15.82 -11.49
CA ARG A 187 -2.66 -15.88 -10.21
C ARG A 187 -2.80 -14.58 -9.42
N VAL A 188 -2.85 -13.43 -10.09
CA VAL A 188 -3.11 -12.14 -9.44
C VAL A 188 -4.47 -12.16 -8.76
N GLU A 189 -5.52 -12.55 -9.49
CA GLU A 189 -6.90 -12.67 -8.98
C GLU A 189 -6.97 -13.60 -7.76
N GLU A 190 -6.49 -14.84 -7.89
CA GLU A 190 -6.47 -15.83 -6.80
C GLU A 190 -5.72 -15.30 -5.55
N SER A 191 -4.62 -14.57 -5.75
CA SER A 191 -3.84 -14.00 -4.65
C SER A 191 -4.53 -12.79 -4.00
N LEU A 192 -5.34 -12.05 -4.75
CA LEU A 192 -6.04 -10.86 -4.25
C LEU A 192 -7.23 -11.23 -3.34
N GLU A 193 -7.84 -12.40 -3.49
CA GLU A 193 -8.96 -12.83 -2.63
C GLU A 193 -8.59 -12.90 -1.14
N GLY A 194 -7.34 -13.25 -0.83
CA GLY A 194 -6.86 -13.41 0.54
C GLY A 194 -6.18 -12.18 1.16
N ILE A 195 -6.04 -11.07 0.42
CA ILE A 195 -5.20 -9.95 0.83
C ILE A 195 -5.99 -8.66 1.06
N SER A 196 -5.78 -8.05 2.23
CA SER A 196 -6.30 -6.72 2.57
C SER A 196 -5.24 -5.66 2.26
N LEU A 197 -5.62 -4.61 1.52
CA LEU A 197 -4.73 -3.48 1.25
C LEU A 197 -4.34 -2.77 2.54
N GLY A 198 -5.31 -2.49 3.42
CA GLY A 198 -5.06 -1.91 4.75
C GLY A 198 -4.07 -2.72 5.58
N ALA A 199 -4.18 -4.05 5.56
CA ALA A 199 -3.21 -4.92 6.25
C ALA A 199 -1.81 -4.80 5.64
N CYS A 200 -1.68 -4.69 4.31
CA CYS A 200 -0.40 -4.51 3.65
C CYS A 200 0.25 -3.17 4.01
N PHE A 201 -0.49 -2.07 3.95
CA PHE A 201 0.01 -0.74 4.34
C PHE A 201 0.38 -0.70 5.83
N SER A 202 -0.41 -1.33 6.68
CA SER A 202 -0.12 -1.46 8.12
C SER A 202 1.16 -2.25 8.39
N VAL A 203 1.38 -3.37 7.69
CA VAL A 203 2.63 -4.14 7.81
C VAL A 203 3.83 -3.30 7.37
N VAL A 204 3.73 -2.60 6.24
CA VAL A 204 4.81 -1.73 5.76
C VAL A 204 5.12 -0.61 6.76
N SER A 205 4.08 0.03 7.30
CA SER A 205 4.16 1.04 8.35
C SER A 205 4.93 0.51 9.57
N ARG A 206 4.55 -0.66 10.10
CA ARG A 206 5.18 -1.31 11.25
C ARG A 206 6.63 -1.74 10.99
N VAL A 207 6.95 -2.20 9.78
CA VAL A 207 8.35 -2.52 9.41
C VAL A 207 9.22 -1.27 9.53
N PHE A 208 8.77 -0.13 9.01
CA PHE A 208 9.56 1.10 9.09
C PHE A 208 9.59 1.72 10.49
N GLU A 209 8.54 1.55 11.29
CA GLU A 209 8.53 1.88 12.72
C GLU A 209 9.64 1.11 13.45
N ARG A 210 9.72 -0.22 13.28
CA ARG A 210 10.78 -1.03 13.89
C ARG A 210 12.18 -0.64 13.43
N LEU A 211 12.33 -0.26 12.16
CA LEU A 211 13.60 0.22 11.65
C LEU A 211 13.98 1.59 12.24
N GLU A 212 13.02 2.48 12.49
CA GLU A 212 13.26 3.76 13.15
C GLU A 212 13.72 3.54 14.60
N GLU A 213 13.00 2.71 15.35
CA GLU A 213 13.36 2.36 16.74
C GLU A 213 14.77 1.78 16.82
N ALA A 214 15.10 0.83 15.94
CA ALA A 214 16.43 0.21 15.89
C ALA A 214 17.52 1.20 15.49
N ALA A 215 17.26 2.05 14.49
CA ALA A 215 18.20 3.09 14.04
C ALA A 215 18.52 4.06 15.17
N TRP A 216 17.49 4.45 15.93
CA TRP A 216 17.62 5.34 17.08
C TRP A 216 18.39 4.71 18.24
N ALA A 217 18.10 3.45 18.58
CA ALA A 217 18.76 2.73 19.66
C ALA A 217 20.22 2.35 19.34
N GLY A 218 20.56 2.23 18.05
CA GLY A 218 21.89 1.81 17.60
C GLY A 218 22.71 2.94 16.94
N PRO A 219 22.89 2.92 15.61
CA PRO A 219 23.87 3.78 14.92
C PRO A 219 23.74 5.28 15.21
N TRP A 220 22.52 5.81 15.34
CA TRP A 220 22.32 7.24 15.58
C TRP A 220 22.61 7.67 17.01
N LEU A 221 22.47 6.79 18.01
CA LEU A 221 22.87 7.09 19.38
C LEU A 221 24.40 7.22 19.48
N GLN A 222 25.13 6.35 18.78
CA GLN A 222 26.60 6.34 18.76
C GLN A 222 27.17 7.62 18.11
N ASP A 223 26.60 8.05 16.98
CA ASP A 223 27.04 9.29 16.30
C ASP A 223 26.76 10.55 17.15
N ARG A 224 25.64 10.57 17.90
CA ARG A 224 25.36 11.68 18.84
C ARG A 224 26.35 11.74 19.99
N GLN A 225 26.68 10.59 20.58
CA GLN A 225 27.66 10.53 21.67
C GLN A 225 29.03 11.04 21.20
N LEU A 226 29.46 10.64 20.00
CA LEU A 226 30.72 11.07 19.37
C LEU A 226 30.76 12.57 19.05
N ARG A 227 29.63 13.20 18.71
CA ARG A 227 29.56 14.65 18.42
C ARG A 227 29.45 15.52 19.68
N SER A 228 29.09 14.93 20.82
CA SER A 228 28.97 15.62 22.11
C SER A 228 30.23 15.53 22.99
N SER A 229 31.20 14.72 22.58
CA SER A 229 32.53 14.56 23.19
C SER A 229 33.60 15.37 22.46
#